data_AF-A0A1I8NJG3-F1
#
_entry.id   AF-A0A1I8NJG3-F1
#
_cell.length_a   1.000
_cell.length_b   1.000
_cell.length_c   1.000
_cell.angle_alpha   90.00
_cell.angle_beta   90.00
_cell.angle_gamma   90.00
#
_symmetry.space_group_name_H-M   'P 1'
#
loop_
_entity.id
_entity.type
_entity.pdbx_description
1 polymer ?
#
loop_
_entity_poly.entity_id
_entity_poly.type
_entity_poly.pdbx_seq_one_letter_code
_entity_poly.pdbx_strand_id
1 'polypeptide(L)'
;MIGNKTSFYLLFTIFLVWKIQHGVTESTDDEQRCQIPLNLENMIVKRHMQGNATMKPGDFVDEFEIVHLECVINNVRTYLGNSLCLGGEFSEQFPKCRTVCDQSLLNDLSIIYEVYSSSDQYLEAFVYRYGIPVNSRVEIWCASGFRRNSRNTQNRVSNRQILHCLENGKFDQLIEPCIPGESNEKEV
;
A
#
# COMPACT_ATOMS: atom_id res chain seq x y z
N MET A 1 1.92 -36.53 -66.06
CA MET A 1 3.00 -35.83 -65.32
C MET A 1 2.82 -34.34 -65.53
N ILE A 2 3.17 -33.55 -64.50
CA ILE A 2 3.10 -32.08 -64.41
C ILE A 2 1.71 -31.55 -64.01
N GLY A 3 1.49 -31.50 -62.70
CA GLY A 3 0.38 -30.77 -62.09
C GLY A 3 0.78 -30.28 -60.71
N ASN A 4 0.71 -28.96 -60.51
CA ASN A 4 0.68 -28.26 -59.21
C ASN A 4 1.92 -28.26 -58.33
N LYS A 5 3.01 -27.62 -58.78
CA LYS A 5 4.02 -27.02 -57.89
C LYS A 5 3.86 -25.50 -57.69
N THR A 6 3.04 -24.84 -58.50
CA THR A 6 2.85 -23.37 -58.48
C THR A 6 1.84 -22.88 -57.43
N SER A 7 0.92 -23.73 -56.96
CA SER A 7 -0.10 -23.33 -55.97
C SER A 7 0.47 -23.21 -54.54
N PHE A 8 1.50 -23.99 -54.20
CA PHE A 8 2.07 -24.02 -52.86
C PHE A 8 2.93 -22.78 -52.55
N TYR A 9 3.66 -22.25 -53.54
CA TYR A 9 4.49 -21.05 -53.36
C TYR A 9 3.67 -19.78 -53.17
N LEU A 10 2.51 -19.68 -53.82
CA LEU A 10 1.60 -18.53 -53.67
C LEU A 10 0.95 -18.48 -52.28
N LEU A 11 0.59 -19.63 -51.71
CA LEU A 11 0.03 -19.69 -50.36
C LEU A 11 1.07 -19.36 -49.28
N PHE A 12 2.32 -19.78 -49.46
CA PHE A 12 3.40 -19.50 -48.51
C PHE A 12 3.81 -18.03 -48.50
N THR A 13 3.84 -17.36 -49.66
CA THR A 13 4.12 -15.92 -49.73
C THR A 13 2.96 -15.08 -49.19
N ILE A 14 1.71 -15.49 -49.40
CA ILE A 14 0.55 -14.82 -48.79
C ILE A 14 0.61 -14.93 -47.25
N PHE A 15 1.00 -16.08 -46.70
CA PHE A 15 1.16 -16.25 -45.25
C PHE A 15 2.30 -15.40 -44.67
N LEU A 16 3.43 -15.30 -45.38
CA LEU A 16 4.56 -14.44 -45.01
C LEU A 16 4.20 -12.95 -45.07
N VAL A 17 3.50 -12.52 -46.13
CA VAL A 17 3.04 -11.13 -46.28
C VAL A 17 1.97 -10.80 -45.23
N TRP A 18 1.08 -11.74 -44.91
CA TRP A 18 0.07 -11.57 -43.85
C TRP A 18 0.71 -11.42 -42.46
N LYS A 19 1.78 -12.19 -42.16
CA LYS A 19 2.58 -12.02 -40.93
C LYS A 19 3.31 -10.67 -40.86
N ILE A 20 3.82 -10.17 -41.98
CA ILE A 20 4.53 -8.87 -42.04
C ILE A 20 3.54 -7.69 -41.87
N GLN A 21 2.31 -7.81 -42.39
CA GLN A 21 1.30 -6.75 -42.27
C GLN A 21 0.59 -6.69 -40.91
N HIS A 22 0.57 -7.79 -40.15
CA HIS A 22 -0.12 -7.86 -38.85
C HIS A 22 0.78 -7.67 -37.63
N GLY A 23 2.05 -7.31 -37.81
CA GLY A 23 2.91 -6.84 -36.72
C GLY A 23 2.79 -7.69 -35.46
N VAL A 24 2.80 -9.02 -35.59
CA VAL A 24 3.04 -9.88 -34.44
C VAL A 24 4.53 -9.73 -34.16
N THR A 25 4.88 -8.63 -33.48
CA THR A 25 6.08 -8.58 -32.68
C THR A 25 5.95 -9.76 -31.74
N GLU A 26 6.77 -10.77 -31.99
CA GLU A 26 7.16 -11.75 -31.00
C GLU A 26 7.78 -10.89 -29.89
N SER A 27 6.95 -10.39 -28.98
CA SER A 27 7.43 -9.76 -27.75
C SER A 27 8.21 -10.88 -27.10
N THR A 28 9.53 -10.74 -27.09
CA THR A 28 10.36 -11.61 -26.28
C THR A 28 9.73 -11.62 -24.90
N ASP A 29 9.39 -12.80 -24.36
CA ASP A 29 8.70 -12.94 -23.06
C ASP A 29 9.33 -12.08 -21.96
N ASP A 30 10.61 -11.74 -22.09
CA ASP A 30 11.35 -10.85 -21.20
C ASP A 30 10.89 -9.37 -21.20
N GLU A 31 10.30 -8.85 -22.27
CA GLU A 31 9.85 -7.44 -22.36
C GLU A 31 8.60 -7.15 -21.52
N GLN A 32 7.83 -8.18 -21.14
CA GLN A 32 6.59 -8.02 -20.38
C GLN A 32 6.77 -8.25 -18.87
N ARG A 33 7.95 -8.73 -18.45
CA ARG A 33 8.25 -9.08 -17.05
C ARG A 33 8.84 -7.90 -16.31
N CYS A 34 8.44 -7.74 -15.06
CA CYS A 34 8.92 -6.65 -14.22
C CYS A 34 10.08 -7.13 -13.36
N GLN A 35 11.16 -6.36 -13.33
CA GLN A 35 12.32 -6.67 -12.49
C GLN A 35 12.20 -5.98 -11.13
N ILE A 36 12.35 -6.75 -10.05
CA ILE A 36 12.43 -6.22 -8.70
C ILE A 36 13.64 -5.28 -8.58
N PRO A 37 13.48 -4.05 -8.06
CA PRO A 37 14.58 -3.12 -7.88
C PRO A 37 15.74 -3.72 -7.09
N LEU A 38 16.98 -3.40 -7.47
CA LEU A 38 18.17 -3.89 -6.80
C LEU A 38 18.35 -3.33 -5.38
N ASN A 39 17.75 -2.17 -5.11
CA ASN A 39 17.80 -1.53 -3.80
C ASN A 39 16.45 -1.68 -3.08
N LEU A 40 16.40 -2.64 -2.16
CA LEU A 40 15.25 -2.94 -1.30
C LEU A 40 15.58 -2.73 0.18
N GLU A 41 16.29 -1.64 0.53
CA GLU A 41 16.73 -1.42 1.90
C GLU A 41 15.57 -1.58 2.92
N ASN A 42 15.70 -2.58 3.80
CA ASN A 42 14.69 -2.98 4.79
C ASN A 42 13.32 -3.44 4.23
N MET A 43 13.21 -3.69 2.93
CA MET A 43 11.97 -4.11 2.26
C MET A 43 11.98 -5.62 1.95
N ILE A 44 10.84 -6.24 2.19
CA ILE A 44 10.52 -7.63 1.84
C ILE A 44 9.47 -7.58 0.72
N VAL A 45 9.73 -8.30 -0.36
CA VAL A 45 8.80 -8.44 -1.48
C VAL A 45 8.31 -9.87 -1.54
N LYS A 46 7.00 -10.08 -1.66
CA LYS A 46 6.40 -11.42 -1.75
C LYS A 46 5.42 -11.48 -2.92
N ARG A 47 5.36 -12.60 -3.63
CA ARG A 47 4.29 -12.80 -4.64
C ARG A 47 2.94 -13.06 -3.97
N HIS A 48 1.87 -12.50 -4.54
CA HIS A 48 0.50 -12.61 -4.03
C HIS A 48 -0.01 -14.05 -3.90
N MET A 49 0.30 -14.92 -4.87
CA MET A 49 -0.26 -16.29 -4.93
C MET A 49 0.69 -17.41 -4.47
N GLN A 50 1.99 -17.14 -4.33
CA GLN A 50 2.99 -18.17 -3.97
C GLN A 50 3.34 -18.20 -2.47
N GLY A 51 2.45 -17.69 -1.61
CA GLY A 51 2.42 -17.97 -0.17
C GLY A 51 3.78 -17.93 0.54
N ASN A 52 4.24 -16.72 0.91
CA ASN A 52 5.46 -16.45 1.68
C ASN A 52 6.81 -16.61 0.94
N ALA A 53 6.82 -17.01 -0.34
CA ALA A 53 8.04 -16.94 -1.14
C ALA A 53 8.52 -15.48 -1.24
N THR A 54 9.62 -15.19 -0.55
CA THR A 54 10.23 -13.86 -0.55
C THR A 54 11.10 -13.74 -1.79
N MET A 55 10.88 -12.69 -2.57
CA MET A 55 11.65 -12.39 -3.76
C MET A 55 12.92 -11.62 -3.40
N LYS A 56 13.99 -11.87 -4.14
CA LYS A 56 15.27 -11.18 -4.01
C LYS A 56 15.32 -9.96 -4.93
N PRO A 57 16.16 -8.97 -4.59
CA PRO A 57 16.48 -7.89 -5.52
C PRO A 57 16.96 -8.45 -6.87
N GLY A 58 16.41 -7.93 -7.97
CA GLY A 58 16.74 -8.37 -9.33
C GLY A 58 15.93 -9.55 -9.88
N ASP A 59 15.11 -10.22 -9.05
CA ASP A 59 14.20 -11.28 -9.50
C ASP A 59 13.15 -10.72 -10.48
N PHE A 60 12.62 -11.57 -11.35
CA PHE A 60 11.57 -11.21 -12.30
C PHE A 60 10.18 -11.64 -11.80
N VAL A 61 9.20 -10.80 -12.09
CA VAL A 61 7.76 -10.99 -11.85
C VAL A 61 7.07 -11.05 -13.21
N ASP A 62 6.17 -12.01 -13.39
CA ASP A 62 5.51 -12.22 -14.67
C ASP A 62 4.38 -11.19 -14.88
N GLU A 63 4.02 -10.91 -16.13
CA GLU A 63 2.97 -9.93 -16.43
C GLU A 63 1.64 -10.32 -15.73
N PHE A 64 0.93 -9.31 -15.25
CA PHE A 64 -0.30 -9.43 -14.46
C PHE A 64 -0.14 -10.07 -13.06
N GLU A 65 1.08 -10.41 -12.63
CA GLU A 65 1.31 -10.81 -11.25
C GLU A 65 1.37 -9.61 -10.29
N ILE A 66 0.89 -9.82 -9.06
CA ILE A 66 0.92 -8.84 -7.98
C ILE A 66 1.99 -9.24 -6.97
N VAL A 67 2.77 -8.25 -6.53
CA VAL A 67 3.68 -8.37 -5.39
C VAL A 67 3.19 -7.57 -4.19
N HIS A 68 3.43 -8.10 -2.99
CA HIS A 68 3.22 -7.43 -1.72
C HIS A 68 4.53 -6.83 -1.23
N LEU A 69 4.45 -5.60 -0.73
CA LEU A 69 5.57 -4.85 -0.20
C LEU A 69 5.43 -4.75 1.31
N GLU A 70 6.41 -5.25 2.05
CA GLU A 70 6.50 -5.15 3.51
C GLU A 70 7.79 -4.42 3.88
N CYS A 71 7.73 -3.54 4.86
CA CYS A 71 8.90 -2.94 5.47
C CYS A 71 9.23 -3.66 6.78
N VAL A 72 10.51 -3.84 7.09
CA VAL A 72 10.97 -4.35 8.38
C VAL A 72 11.98 -3.39 8.98
N ILE A 73 11.55 -2.62 9.97
CA ILE A 73 12.40 -1.68 10.70
C ILE A 73 12.31 -2.00 12.19
N ASN A 74 13.45 -2.17 12.85
CA ASN A 74 13.53 -2.49 14.28
C ASN A 74 12.66 -3.71 14.69
N ASN A 75 12.64 -4.75 13.85
CA ASN A 75 11.81 -5.96 13.99
C ASN A 75 10.29 -5.74 13.91
N VAL A 76 9.82 -4.54 13.56
CA VAL A 76 8.41 -4.26 13.28
C VAL A 76 8.17 -4.41 11.78
N ARG A 77 7.17 -5.21 11.42
CA ARG A 77 6.73 -5.36 10.03
C ARG A 77 5.58 -4.42 9.73
N THR A 78 5.72 -3.63 8.68
CA THR A 78 4.67 -2.70 8.22
C THR A 78 4.31 -3.03 6.78
N TYR A 79 3.04 -3.27 6.51
CA TYR A 79 2.57 -3.48 5.13
C TYR A 79 2.56 -2.15 4.36
N LEU A 80 3.25 -2.11 3.23
CA LEU A 80 3.38 -0.92 2.38
C LEU A 80 2.49 -1.00 1.13
N GLY A 81 1.58 -1.98 1.04
CA GLY A 81 0.71 -2.16 -0.12
C GLY A 81 1.20 -3.23 -1.10
N ASN A 82 0.68 -3.13 -2.32
CA ASN A 82 0.91 -4.07 -3.40
C ASN A 82 1.18 -3.34 -4.71
N SER A 83 1.87 -4.00 -5.64
CA SER A 83 2.16 -3.46 -6.96
C SER A 83 1.94 -4.54 -8.03
N LEU A 84 1.29 -4.16 -9.13
CA LEU A 84 0.98 -5.02 -10.26
C LEU A 84 2.07 -4.89 -11.31
N CYS A 85 2.55 -6.01 -11.86
CA CYS A 85 3.40 -5.99 -13.04
C CYS A 85 2.57 -5.85 -14.31
N LEU A 86 2.83 -4.82 -15.12
CA LEU A 86 2.12 -4.57 -16.37
C LEU A 86 3.08 -3.99 -17.43
N GLY A 87 3.21 -4.66 -18.58
CA GLY A 87 4.05 -4.17 -19.68
C GLY A 87 5.52 -3.91 -19.28
N GLY A 88 6.11 -4.77 -18.45
CA GLY A 88 7.50 -4.64 -18.00
C GLY A 88 7.74 -3.67 -16.83
N GLU A 89 6.72 -2.93 -16.39
CA GLU A 89 6.81 -1.99 -15.27
C GLU A 89 5.82 -2.28 -14.15
N PHE A 90 6.20 -1.88 -12.93
CA PHE A 90 5.30 -1.95 -11.78
C PHE A 90 4.33 -0.77 -11.76
N SER A 91 3.05 -1.04 -11.48
CA SER A 91 1.97 -0.04 -11.45
C SER A 91 2.20 1.07 -10.42
N GLU A 92 2.86 0.73 -9.32
CA GLU A 92 3.27 1.68 -8.28
C GLU A 92 4.78 1.57 -8.03
N GLN A 93 5.44 2.72 -7.85
CA GLN A 93 6.83 2.77 -7.41
C GLN A 93 6.97 2.22 -5.99
N PHE A 94 8.07 1.52 -5.74
CA PHE A 94 8.31 0.91 -4.44
C PHE A 94 8.58 2.01 -3.40
N PRO A 95 7.75 2.14 -2.35
CA PRO A 95 7.92 3.20 -1.36
C PRO A 95 9.15 2.95 -0.50
N LYS A 96 9.83 4.01 -0.06
CA LYS A 96 10.98 3.86 0.83
C LYS A 96 10.53 3.41 2.23
N CYS A 97 11.26 2.45 2.78
CA CYS A 97 11.15 2.05 4.16
C CYS A 97 11.54 3.20 5.11
N ARG A 98 10.65 3.52 6.05
CA ARG A 98 10.90 4.52 7.10
C ARG A 98 10.19 4.13 8.39
N THR A 99 10.75 4.52 9.53
CA THR A 99 10.09 4.36 10.83
C THR A 99 8.79 5.16 10.83
N VAL A 100 7.71 4.53 11.26
CA VAL A 100 6.37 5.11 11.34
C VAL A 100 5.65 4.59 12.57
N CYS A 101 4.67 5.33 13.07
CA CYS A 101 3.71 4.81 14.02
C CYS A 101 2.60 4.05 13.29
N ASP A 102 2.18 2.93 13.89
CA ASP A 102 1.15 2.07 13.35
C ASP A 102 -0.22 2.79 13.33
N GLN A 103 -0.67 3.12 12.13
CA GLN A 103 -1.96 3.77 11.90
C GLN A 103 -3.14 2.84 12.26
N SER A 104 -2.96 1.53 12.23
CA SER A 104 -4.05 0.58 12.52
C SER A 104 -4.60 0.72 13.94
N LEU A 105 -3.78 1.24 14.86
CA LEU A 105 -4.18 1.57 16.23
C LEU A 105 -5.25 2.67 16.28
N LEU A 106 -5.37 3.49 15.24
CA LEU A 106 -6.36 4.57 15.12
C LEU A 106 -7.63 4.16 14.36
N ASN A 107 -7.74 2.89 13.94
CA ASN A 107 -8.87 2.39 13.18
C ASN A 107 -10.00 1.91 14.12
N ASP A 108 -10.59 2.84 14.87
CA ASP A 108 -11.72 2.58 15.77
C ASP A 108 -12.91 3.48 15.38
N LEU A 109 -14.11 2.90 15.27
CA LEU A 109 -15.33 3.60 14.87
C LEU A 109 -15.79 4.65 15.89
N SER A 110 -15.34 4.54 17.13
CA SER A 110 -15.65 5.48 18.21
C SER A 110 -14.81 6.75 18.16
N ILE A 111 -13.83 6.84 17.26
CA ILE A 111 -12.93 7.98 17.12
C ILE A 111 -12.92 8.53 15.69
N ILE A 112 -12.53 9.80 15.58
CA ILE A 112 -12.10 10.46 14.35
C ILE A 112 -10.73 11.07 14.62
N TYR A 113 -9.87 11.16 13.61
CA TYR A 113 -8.54 11.72 13.81
C TYR A 113 -8.02 12.49 12.60
N GLU A 114 -7.11 13.41 12.88
CA GLU A 114 -6.36 14.19 11.90
C GLU A 114 -4.87 14.09 12.23
N VAL A 115 -4.03 14.11 11.19
CA VAL A 115 -2.58 13.99 11.34
C VAL A 115 -1.92 15.28 10.86
N TYR A 116 -0.97 15.77 11.65
CA TYR A 116 -0.22 16.99 11.40
C TYR A 116 1.28 16.66 11.37
N SER A 117 2.02 17.28 10.46
CA SER A 117 3.47 17.16 10.36
C SER A 117 4.18 17.78 11.58
N SER A 118 5.50 17.59 11.66
CA SER A 118 6.34 18.29 12.63
C SER A 118 6.36 19.81 12.48
N SER A 119 5.89 20.33 11.33
CA SER A 119 5.73 21.76 11.04
C SER A 119 4.29 22.24 11.21
N ASP A 120 3.44 21.46 11.90
CA ASP A 120 2.01 21.74 12.14
C ASP A 120 1.16 21.85 10.87
N GLN A 121 1.61 21.25 9.76
CA GLN A 121 0.81 21.19 8.53
C GLN A 121 -0.08 19.96 8.54
N TYR A 122 -1.36 20.12 8.21
CA TYR A 122 -2.27 19.00 8.00
C TYR A 122 -1.71 18.06 6.92
N LEU A 123 -1.70 16.76 7.21
CA LEU A 123 -1.31 15.72 6.28
C LEU A 123 -2.56 15.05 5.73
N GLU A 124 -2.61 14.86 4.42
CA GLU A 124 -3.67 14.08 3.78
C GLU A 124 -3.44 12.58 3.99
N ALA A 125 -4.53 11.80 4.01
CA ALA A 125 -4.50 10.35 4.24
C ALA A 125 -3.57 9.58 3.29
N PHE A 126 -3.39 10.06 2.06
CA PHE A 126 -2.45 9.48 1.11
C PHE A 126 -0.99 9.53 1.60
N VAL A 127 -0.59 10.58 2.32
CA VAL A 127 0.78 10.80 2.79
C VAL A 127 1.18 9.82 3.89
N TYR A 128 0.21 9.43 4.72
CA TYR A 128 0.39 8.51 5.84
C TYR A 128 -0.29 7.15 5.62
N ARG A 129 -0.64 6.81 4.37
CA ARG A 129 -1.28 5.52 3.99
C ARG A 129 -0.52 4.29 4.51
N TYR A 130 0.79 4.40 4.67
CA TYR A 130 1.68 3.32 5.12
C TYR A 130 2.17 3.48 6.56
N GLY A 131 1.51 4.34 7.34
CA GLY A 131 1.85 4.67 8.71
C GLY A 131 2.13 6.15 8.92
N ILE A 132 2.00 6.58 10.17
CA ILE A 132 2.14 7.98 10.57
C ILE A 132 3.63 8.33 10.69
N PRO A 133 4.12 9.37 10.01
CA PRO A 133 5.52 9.75 10.08
C PRO A 133 5.95 10.11 11.50
N VAL A 134 7.20 9.79 11.85
CA VAL A 134 7.80 10.25 13.12
C VAL A 134 7.74 11.77 13.26
N ASN A 135 7.66 12.24 14.50
CA ASN A 135 7.48 13.64 14.88
C ASN A 135 6.16 14.27 14.42
N SER A 136 5.22 13.48 13.89
CA SER A 136 3.86 13.94 13.59
C SER A 136 3.02 14.04 14.85
N ARG A 137 2.08 14.99 14.86
CA ARG A 137 1.03 15.11 15.87
C ARG A 137 -0.25 14.49 15.34
N VAL A 138 -0.89 13.63 16.12
CA VAL A 138 -2.21 13.08 15.82
C VAL A 138 -3.21 13.68 16.78
N GLU A 139 -4.25 14.28 16.25
CA GLU A 139 -5.37 14.77 17.03
C GLU A 139 -6.53 13.80 16.90
N ILE A 140 -7.03 13.30 18.02
CA ILE A 140 -8.09 12.30 18.07
C ILE A 140 -9.28 12.88 18.82
N TRP A 141 -10.45 12.85 18.21
CA TRP A 141 -11.72 13.19 18.84
C TRP A 141 -12.62 11.96 18.95
N CYS A 142 -13.50 11.93 19.95
CA CYS A 142 -14.59 10.97 19.93
C CYS A 142 -15.57 11.28 18.79
N ALA A 143 -16.00 10.25 18.09
CA ALA A 143 -17.04 10.33 17.08
C ALA A 143 -18.39 10.72 17.71
N SER A 144 -19.35 11.13 16.87
CA SER A 144 -20.69 11.47 17.31
C SER A 144 -21.33 10.31 18.08
N GLY A 145 -21.95 10.60 19.22
CA GLY A 145 -22.51 9.59 20.13
C GLY A 145 -21.51 8.99 21.13
N PHE A 146 -20.23 9.36 21.06
CA PHE A 146 -19.19 8.92 21.99
C PHE A 146 -18.57 10.09 22.76
N ARG A 147 -17.97 9.79 23.91
CA ARG A 147 -17.29 10.75 24.80
C ARG A 147 -16.11 10.10 25.52
N ARG A 148 -15.11 10.88 25.92
CA ARG A 148 -14.03 10.38 26.78
C ARG A 148 -14.51 10.25 28.23
N ASN A 149 -13.99 9.24 28.93
CA ASN A 149 -14.29 9.06 30.34
C ASN A 149 -13.62 10.16 31.18
N SER A 150 -14.41 11.05 31.78
CA SER A 150 -13.99 12.24 32.55
C SER A 150 -13.23 11.94 33.86
N ARG A 151 -12.87 10.67 34.12
CA ARG A 151 -12.18 10.26 35.35
C ARG A 151 -10.71 10.65 35.40
N ASN A 152 -10.05 10.92 34.27
CA ASN A 152 -8.69 11.48 34.24
C ASN A 152 -8.73 13.02 34.14
N THR A 153 -8.27 13.66 35.20
CA THR A 153 -8.68 15.00 35.66
C THR A 153 -7.89 16.18 35.09
N GLN A 154 -7.17 16.05 33.97
CA GLN A 154 -6.44 17.19 33.39
C GLN A 154 -7.06 17.78 32.11
N ASN A 155 -8.04 17.11 31.49
CA ASN A 155 -8.72 17.61 30.29
C ASN A 155 -10.23 17.32 30.31
N ARG A 156 -10.89 17.68 31.41
CA ARG A 156 -12.34 17.43 31.66
C ARG A 156 -13.31 17.95 30.60
N VAL A 157 -12.88 18.84 29.70
CA VAL A 157 -13.73 19.53 28.73
C VAL A 157 -13.47 19.07 27.29
N SER A 158 -12.38 18.34 27.06
CA SER A 158 -11.91 18.08 25.71
C SER A 158 -12.22 16.65 25.30
N ASN A 159 -13.16 16.46 24.38
CA ASN A 159 -13.31 15.20 23.63
C ASN A 159 -12.06 14.88 22.77
N ARG A 160 -11.05 15.76 22.76
CA ARG A 160 -9.80 15.66 22.01
C ARG A 160 -8.67 15.09 22.88
N GLN A 161 -7.93 14.15 22.32
CA GLN A 161 -6.63 13.67 22.78
C GLN A 161 -5.60 14.00 21.71
N ILE A 162 -4.38 14.34 22.12
CA ILE A 162 -3.27 14.60 21.22
C ILE A 162 -2.22 13.52 21.47
N LEU A 163 -1.76 12.85 20.42
CA LEU A 163 -0.65 11.91 20.47
C LEU A 163 0.50 12.45 19.63
N HIS A 164 1.72 12.07 19.96
CA HIS A 164 2.91 12.33 19.18
C HIS A 164 3.54 11.01 18.74
N CYS A 165 3.86 10.91 17.44
CA CYS A 165 4.61 9.77 16.93
C CYS A 165 6.10 9.96 17.22
N LEU A 166 6.68 9.11 18.07
CA LEU A 166 8.07 9.21 18.49
C LEU A 166 9.02 8.57 17.46
N GLU A 167 10.31 8.91 17.55
CA GLU A 167 11.36 8.36 16.67
C GLU A 167 11.51 6.83 16.75
N ASN A 168 11.03 6.22 17.84
CA ASN A 168 11.01 4.76 18.00
C ASN A 168 9.82 4.07 17.30
N GLY A 169 8.98 4.81 16.57
CA GLY A 169 7.81 4.29 15.86
C GLY A 169 6.61 3.99 16.77
N LYS A 170 6.56 4.57 17.96
CA LYS A 170 5.43 4.43 18.90
C LYS A 170 4.82 5.77 19.23
N PHE A 171 3.55 5.76 19.58
CA PHE A 171 2.90 6.91 20.19
C PHE A 171 3.44 7.14 21.62
N ASP A 172 3.54 8.39 22.01
CA ASP A 172 3.94 8.86 23.34
C ASP A 172 2.96 8.45 24.45
N GLN A 173 1.70 8.24 24.09
CA GLN A 173 0.65 7.76 24.98
C GLN A 173 -0.26 6.72 24.31
N LEU A 174 -0.98 5.97 25.14
CA LEU A 174 -2.05 5.08 24.68
C LEU A 174 -3.29 5.89 24.30
N ILE A 175 -4.02 5.41 23.30
CA ILE A 175 -5.32 5.97 22.95
C ILE A 175 -6.28 5.71 24.10
N GLU A 176 -6.82 6.78 24.65
CA GLU A 176 -7.87 6.68 25.65
C GLU A 176 -9.19 6.29 24.96
N PRO A 177 -10.00 5.38 25.53
CA PRO A 177 -11.21 4.90 24.88
C PRO A 177 -12.31 5.97 24.85
N CYS A 178 -13.06 5.99 23.75
CA CYS A 178 -14.31 6.73 23.62
C CYS A 178 -15.48 5.80 23.97
N ILE A 179 -16.25 6.16 24.99
CA ILE A 179 -17.41 5.39 25.47
C ILE A 179 -18.71 6.00 24.93
N PRO A 180 -19.78 5.21 24.74
CA PRO A 180 -21.08 5.77 24.39
C PRO A 180 -21.50 6.88 25.36
N GLY A 181 -21.96 8.00 24.80
CA GLY A 181 -22.70 9.00 25.56
C GLY A 181 -24.02 8.37 26.01
N GLU A 182 -24.42 8.56 27.26
CA GLU A 182 -25.77 8.14 27.68
C GLU A 182 -26.79 8.85 26.77
N SER A 183 -27.51 8.06 25.98
CA SER A 183 -28.73 8.54 25.35
C SER A 183 -29.69 8.85 26.49
N ASN A 184 -29.95 10.13 26.73
CA ASN A 184 -31.17 10.50 27.41
C ASN A 184 -32.33 10.19 26.45
N GLU A 185 -32.67 8.91 26.31
CA GLU A 185 -34.02 8.49 25.93
C GLU A 185 -34.93 8.96 27.07
N LYS A 186 -35.34 10.23 27.01
CA LYS A 186 -36.56 10.63 27.67
C LYS A 186 -37.70 10.09 26.82
N GLU A 187 -38.34 9.04 27.33
CA GLU A 187 -39.73 8.73 27.02
C GLU A 187 -40.52 10.05 26.91
N VAL A 188 -41.14 10.26 25.75
CA VAL A 188 -42.26 11.20 25.54
C VAL A 188 -43.36 10.41 24.85
#